data_AF-A0AAV3XMF6-F1
#
_entry.id   AF-A0AAV3XMF6-F1
#
_cell.length_a   1.000
_cell.length_b   1.000
_cell.length_c   1.000
_cell.angle_alpha   90.00
_cell.angle_beta   90.00
_cell.angle_gamma   90.00
#
_symmetry.space_group_name_H-M   'P 1'
#
loop_
_entity.id
_entity.type
_entity.pdbx_description
1 polymer ?
#
loop_
_entity_poly.entity_id
_entity_poly.type
_entity_poly.pdbx_seq_one_letter_code
_entity_poly.pdbx_strand_id
1 'polypeptide(L)'
;MLNLLVLFNPSWLALAESAGGSFIKFSTQKTALSQTHLTGERIKKKLSERVHFDQAGFAMHRDLWSAYLSRFVNEEDVLLLHLAVEQWERSEPYLHEAWKDFQTNREQLGASERRQSHSPLERSRAESGNVNQIAIFRAKS
;
A
#
# COMPACT_ATOMS: atom_id res chain seq x y z
N MET A 1 -2.20 -17.31 -10.10
CA MET A 1 -1.07 -16.55 -9.50
C MET A 1 -1.57 -15.13 -9.31
N LEU A 2 -1.68 -14.64 -8.06
CA LEU A 2 -2.43 -13.41 -7.74
C LEU A 2 -1.81 -12.17 -8.43
N ASN A 3 -2.41 -11.80 -9.57
CA ASN A 3 -2.28 -10.48 -10.15
C ASN A 3 -2.88 -9.51 -9.14
N LEU A 4 -2.05 -8.65 -8.54
CA LEU A 4 -2.54 -7.45 -7.88
C LEU A 4 -3.01 -6.51 -8.99
N LEU A 5 -4.17 -6.82 -9.58
CA LEU A 5 -4.95 -5.87 -10.34
C LEU A 5 -5.35 -4.83 -9.30
N VAL A 6 -4.73 -3.64 -9.36
CA VAL A 6 -5.44 -2.45 -8.89
C VAL A 6 -6.72 -2.44 -9.72
N LEU A 7 -7.82 -2.91 -9.12
CA LEU A 7 -9.12 -2.97 -9.78
C LEU A 7 -9.55 -1.52 -10.02
N PHE A 8 -9.28 -1.05 -11.23
CA PHE A 8 -9.64 0.26 -11.72
C PHE A 8 -11.17 0.38 -11.75
N ASN A 9 -11.74 1.01 -10.73
CA ASN A 9 -13.15 1.39 -10.74
C ASN A 9 -13.28 2.82 -11.32
N PRO A 10 -14.04 3.03 -12.42
CA PRO A 10 -14.26 4.36 -13.01
C PRO A 10 -14.83 5.38 -12.02
N SER A 11 -15.43 4.94 -10.90
CA SER A 11 -15.85 5.83 -9.82
C SER A 11 -14.71 6.63 -9.18
N TRP A 12 -13.49 6.09 -9.13
CA TRP A 12 -12.34 6.79 -8.54
C TRP A 12 -11.85 7.95 -9.41
N LEU A 13 -11.99 7.85 -10.73
CA LEU A 13 -11.70 8.96 -11.64
C LEU A 13 -12.65 10.12 -11.35
N ALA A 14 -13.95 9.83 -11.34
CA ALA A 14 -14.98 10.82 -11.06
C ALA A 14 -14.81 11.46 -9.67
N LEU A 15 -14.40 10.66 -8.67
CA LEU A 15 -14.14 11.18 -7.32
C LEU A 15 -12.92 12.10 -7.29
N ALA A 16 -11.81 11.73 -7.93
CA ALA A 16 -10.61 12.55 -7.99
C ALA A 16 -10.88 13.88 -8.70
N GLU A 17 -11.54 13.84 -9.86
CA GLU A 17 -11.94 15.04 -10.61
C GLU A 17 -12.89 15.92 -9.79
N SER A 18 -13.86 15.33 -9.09
CA SER A 18 -14.80 16.08 -8.23
C SER A 18 -14.12 16.78 -7.06
N ALA A 19 -12.98 16.26 -6.60
CA ALA A 19 -12.17 16.85 -5.53
C ALA A 19 -11.12 17.85 -6.06
N GLY A 20 -11.11 18.16 -7.36
CA GLY A 20 -10.11 19.00 -8.01
C GLY A 20 -8.74 18.34 -8.16
N GLY A 21 -8.66 17.02 -7.97
CA GLY A 21 -7.46 16.22 -8.17
C GLY A 21 -7.33 15.70 -9.60
N SER A 22 -6.14 15.19 -9.93
CA SER A 22 -5.86 14.51 -11.19
C SER A 22 -5.44 13.07 -10.96
N PHE A 23 -5.68 12.22 -11.96
CA PHE A 23 -5.30 10.81 -11.90
C PHE A 23 -4.27 10.51 -13.00
N ILE A 24 -3.04 10.23 -12.58
CA ILE A 24 -1.94 9.88 -13.49
C ILE A 24 -1.81 8.36 -13.55
N LYS A 25 -1.93 7.81 -14.77
CA LYS A 25 -1.73 6.39 -15.04
C LYS A 25 -0.31 6.18 -15.52
N PHE A 26 0.33 5.13 -15.02
CA PHE A 26 1.61 4.68 -15.54
C PHE A 26 1.73 3.15 -15.58
N SER A 27 2.58 2.65 -16.47
CA SER A 27 2.83 1.23 -16.67
C SER A 27 3.65 0.65 -15.52
N THR A 28 3.06 -0.33 -14.83
CA THR A 28 3.73 -1.06 -13.73
C THR A 28 4.90 -1.91 -14.21
N GLN A 29 4.85 -2.41 -15.46
CA GLN A 29 5.91 -3.23 -16.04
C GLN A 29 7.11 -2.38 -16.47
N LYS A 30 6.87 -1.20 -17.05
CA LYS A 30 7.95 -0.31 -17.51
C LYS A 30 8.68 0.35 -16.35
N THR A 31 7.92 0.82 -15.36
CA THR A 31 8.45 1.56 -14.20
C THR A 31 9.13 0.65 -13.19
N ALA A 32 8.58 -0.56 -12.99
CA ALA A 32 9.11 -1.59 -12.09
C ALA A 32 9.44 -1.08 -10.68
N LEU A 33 8.68 -0.10 -10.16
CA LEU A 33 9.01 0.69 -8.96
C LEU A 33 9.39 -0.16 -7.73
N SER A 34 8.66 -1.25 -7.50
CA SER A 34 8.93 -2.17 -6.38
C SER A 34 10.33 -2.81 -6.38
N GLN A 35 10.99 -2.84 -7.54
CA GLN A 35 12.31 -3.42 -7.78
C GLN A 35 13.41 -2.35 -7.89
N THR A 36 13.03 -1.08 -8.05
CA THR A 36 13.97 0.02 -8.31
C THR A 36 14.48 0.61 -7.00
N HIS A 37 15.79 0.81 -6.93
CA HIS A 37 16.50 1.43 -5.80
C HIS A 37 16.77 2.92 -6.08
N LEU A 38 17.16 3.70 -5.06
CA LEU A 38 17.61 5.09 -5.27
C LEU A 38 18.85 5.19 -6.14
N THR A 39 19.68 4.15 -6.15
CA THR A 39 20.84 4.01 -7.04
C THR A 39 20.45 3.81 -8.50
N GLY A 40 19.18 3.52 -8.78
CA GLY A 40 18.64 3.23 -10.11
C GLY A 40 18.74 1.75 -10.50
N GLU A 41 19.38 0.94 -9.68
CA GLU A 41 19.46 -0.49 -9.90
C GLU A 41 18.09 -1.16 -9.73
N ARG A 42 17.84 -2.18 -10.55
CA ARG A 42 16.61 -2.98 -10.53
C ARG A 42 16.92 -4.38 -10.04
N ILE A 43 16.49 -4.67 -8.81
CA ILE A 43 16.72 -5.98 -8.18
C ILE A 43 15.40 -6.74 -8.14
N LYS A 44 15.37 -7.90 -8.81
CA LYS A 44 14.20 -8.78 -8.81
C LYS A 44 14.01 -9.41 -7.44
N LYS A 45 12.84 -9.17 -6.83
CA LYS A 45 12.49 -9.68 -5.50
C LYS A 45 11.46 -10.82 -5.61
N LYS A 46 11.45 -11.74 -4.64
CA LYS A 46 10.42 -12.79 -4.59
C LYS A 46 9.08 -12.15 -4.23
N LEU A 47 7.99 -12.69 -4.77
CA LEU A 47 6.66 -12.16 -4.48
C LEU A 47 6.29 -12.29 -2.98
N SER A 48 6.91 -13.17 -2.21
CA SER A 48 6.72 -13.25 -0.76
C SER A 48 7.43 -12.15 0.02
N GLU A 49 8.38 -11.45 -0.61
CA GLU A 49 9.18 -10.41 0.02
C GLU A 49 8.40 -9.07 -0.04
N ARG A 50 7.80 -8.72 1.09
CA ARG A 50 6.99 -7.50 1.26
C ARG A 50 7.79 -6.32 1.81
N VAL A 51 9.03 -6.56 2.21
CA VAL A 51 9.97 -5.52 2.68
C VAL A 51 10.93 -5.21 1.54
N HIS A 52 11.08 -3.93 1.23
CA HIS A 52 12.10 -3.41 0.34
C HIS A 52 13.32 -3.03 1.18
N PHE A 53 14.44 -3.71 0.98
CA PHE A 53 15.76 -3.27 1.42
C PHE A 53 16.40 -2.47 0.29
N ASP A 54 16.85 -1.25 0.59
CA ASP A 54 17.67 -0.45 -0.32
C ASP A 54 19.17 -0.67 -0.02
N GLN A 55 20.02 -0.58 -1.04
CA GLN A 55 21.47 -0.53 -0.91
C GLN A 55 21.94 0.68 -0.10
N ALA A 56 21.15 1.75 -0.09
CA ALA A 56 21.37 2.91 0.78
C ALA A 56 21.24 2.60 2.28
N GLY A 57 20.79 1.40 2.65
CA GLY A 57 20.83 0.90 4.04
C GLY A 57 19.51 0.99 4.80
N PHE A 58 18.41 1.44 4.17
CA PHE A 58 17.09 1.47 4.79
C PHE A 58 16.21 0.30 4.34
N ALA A 59 15.19 0.01 5.17
CA ALA A 59 14.19 -1.01 4.91
C ALA A 59 12.79 -0.48 5.18
N MET A 60 11.85 -0.73 4.27
CA MET A 60 10.45 -0.34 4.43
C MET A 60 9.49 -1.25 3.67
N HIS A 61 8.17 -1.05 3.83
CA HIS A 61 7.19 -1.80 3.05
C HIS A 61 7.34 -1.53 1.54
N ARG A 62 7.29 -2.59 0.73
CA ARG A 62 7.45 -2.49 -0.73
C ARG A 62 6.41 -1.59 -1.38
N ASP A 63 5.19 -1.60 -0.86
CA ASP A 63 4.10 -0.79 -1.42
C ASP A 63 4.24 0.68 -1.00
N LEU A 64 4.79 0.95 0.21
CA LEU A 64 5.14 2.30 0.65
C LEU A 64 6.25 2.89 -0.23
N TRP A 65 7.28 2.09 -0.50
CA TRP A 65 8.35 2.45 -1.42
C TRP A 65 7.85 2.74 -2.84
N SER A 66 6.99 1.87 -3.36
CA SER A 66 6.42 2.04 -4.71
C SER A 66 5.54 3.28 -4.81
N ALA A 67 4.77 3.59 -3.76
CA ALA A 67 3.96 4.79 -3.68
C ALA A 67 4.83 6.06 -3.68
N TYR A 68 5.93 6.06 -2.93
CA TYR A 68 6.89 7.16 -2.95
C TYR A 68 7.44 7.39 -4.36
N LEU A 69 7.97 6.36 -5.02
CA LEU A 69 8.54 6.49 -6.36
C LEU A 69 7.52 6.88 -7.43
N SER A 70 6.24 6.50 -7.26
CA SER A 70 5.19 6.84 -8.23
C SER A 70 4.97 8.34 -8.41
N ARG A 71 5.37 9.16 -7.42
CA ARG A 71 5.29 10.63 -7.49
C ARG A 71 6.25 11.24 -8.50
N PHE A 72 7.26 10.47 -8.92
CA PHE A 72 8.31 10.91 -9.83
C PHE A 72 8.23 10.19 -11.18
N VAL A 73 7.08 9.58 -11.50
CA VAL A 73 6.83 8.98 -12.82
C VAL A 73 6.17 10.04 -13.71
N ASN A 74 6.72 10.27 -14.90
CA ASN A 74 6.14 11.18 -15.87
C ASN A 74 5.02 10.50 -16.70
N GLU A 75 4.37 11.28 -17.56
CA GLU A 75 3.29 10.80 -18.44
C GLU A 75 3.76 9.76 -19.48
N GLU A 76 5.07 9.63 -19.70
CA GLU A 76 5.69 8.68 -20.64
C GLU A 76 6.09 7.34 -19.98
N ASP A 77 5.64 7.08 -18.74
CA ASP A 77 6.03 5.92 -17.92
C ASP A 77 7.51 5.89 -17.51
N VAL A 78 8.17 7.05 -17.49
CA VAL A 78 9.59 7.17 -17.12
C VAL A 78 9.71 7.64 -15.67
N LEU A 79 10.46 6.88 -14.88
CA LEU A 79 10.82 7.27 -13.52
C LEU A 79 11.94 8.33 -13.56
N LEU A 80 11.64 9.53 -13.10
CA LEU A 80 12.57 10.64 -12.92
C LEU A 80 13.36 10.45 -11.62
N LEU A 81 14.27 9.47 -11.63
CA LEU A 81 15.01 9.04 -10.43
C LEU A 81 15.78 10.19 -9.75
N HIS A 82 16.33 11.12 -10.51
CA HIS A 82 17.07 12.26 -9.97
C HIS A 82 16.21 13.12 -9.03
N LEU A 83 14.92 13.35 -9.37
CA LEU A 83 14.00 14.09 -8.51
C LEU A 83 13.63 13.30 -7.26
N ALA A 84 13.51 11.97 -7.38
CA ALA A 84 13.30 11.11 -6.23
C ALA A 84 14.49 11.21 -5.27
N VAL A 85 15.73 11.10 -5.77
CA VAL A 85 16.93 11.23 -4.96
C VAL A 85 17.02 12.60 -4.29
N GLU A 86 16.77 13.68 -5.03
CA GLU A 86 16.80 15.05 -4.49
C GLU A 86 15.78 15.26 -3.36
N GLN A 87 14.58 14.68 -3.49
CA GLN A 87 13.51 14.81 -2.50
C GLN A 87 13.58 13.76 -1.39
N TRP A 88 14.54 12.82 -1.44
CA TRP A 88 14.62 11.71 -0.50
C TRP A 88 14.85 12.19 0.94
N GLU A 89 15.81 13.08 1.16
CA GLU A 89 16.16 13.60 2.49
C GLU A 89 14.94 14.22 3.20
N ARG A 90 14.13 14.97 2.46
CA ARG A 90 12.88 15.54 2.99
C ARG A 90 11.80 14.51 3.21
N SER A 91 11.86 13.39 2.47
CA SER A 91 10.82 12.37 2.43
C SER A 91 10.99 11.23 3.41
N GLU A 92 12.24 10.90 3.68
CA GLU A 92 12.66 9.81 4.54
C GLU A 92 11.98 9.84 5.92
N PRO A 93 11.89 10.96 6.67
CA PRO A 93 11.40 10.94 8.04
C PRO A 93 9.97 10.43 8.17
N TYR A 94 9.06 10.91 7.31
CA TYR A 94 7.66 10.52 7.37
C TYR A 94 7.42 9.11 6.77
N LEU A 95 8.24 8.69 5.80
CA LEU A 95 8.18 7.31 5.30
C LEU A 95 8.66 6.32 6.36
N HIS A 96 9.70 6.67 7.12
CA HIS A 96 10.17 5.88 8.25
C HIS A 96 9.14 5.82 9.37
N GLU A 97 8.49 6.94 9.69
CA GLU A 97 7.40 6.97 10.68
C GLU A 97 6.24 6.08 10.26
N ALA A 98 5.73 6.24 9.03
CA ALA A 98 4.67 5.39 8.49
C ALA A 98 5.03 3.89 8.51
N TRP A 99 6.30 3.56 8.27
CA TRP A 99 6.79 2.19 8.37
C TRP A 99 6.81 1.67 9.81
N LYS A 100 7.27 2.47 10.77
CA LYS A 100 7.24 2.11 12.21
C LYS A 100 5.83 1.92 12.73
N ASP A 101 4.90 2.77 12.31
CA ASP A 101 3.48 2.65 12.68
C ASP A 101 2.89 1.36 12.14
N PHE A 102 3.20 1.02 10.88
CA PHE A 102 2.78 -0.25 10.31
C PHE A 102 3.31 -1.46 11.08
N GLN A 103 4.59 -1.44 11.48
CA GLN A 103 5.18 -2.52 12.28
C GLN A 103 4.49 -2.65 13.63
N THR A 104 4.31 -1.54 14.34
CA THR A 104 3.63 -1.47 15.64
C THR A 104 2.21 -2.02 15.56
N ASN A 105 1.44 -1.57 14.56
CA ASN A 105 0.06 -2.03 14.36
C ASN A 105 0.00 -3.53 14.08
N ARG A 106 0.95 -4.07 13.30
CA ARG A 106 1.01 -5.52 13.05
C ARG A 106 1.33 -6.33 14.30
N GLU A 107 2.22 -5.83 15.15
CA GLU A 107 2.56 -6.48 16.41
C GLU A 107 1.38 -6.48 17.38
N GLN A 108 0.66 -5.35 17.48
CA GLN A 108 -0.53 -5.25 18.31
C GLN A 108 -1.66 -6.17 17.84
N LEU A 109 -1.88 -6.28 16.53
CA LEU A 109 -2.84 -7.22 15.95
C LEU A 109 -2.46 -8.67 16.27
N GLY A 110 -1.20 -9.05 16.05
CA GLY A 110 -0.73 -10.40 16.39
C GLY A 110 -0.82 -10.70 17.90
N ALA A 111 -0.59 -9.70 18.76
CA ALA A 111 -0.76 -9.84 20.21
C ALA A 111 -2.24 -9.93 20.63
N SER A 112 -3.15 -9.30 19.88
CA SER A 112 -4.60 -9.34 20.12
C SER A 112 -5.20 -10.67 19.65
N GLU A 113 -4.78 -11.17 18.49
CA GLU A 113 -5.16 -12.50 17.97
C GLU A 113 -4.66 -13.63 18.88
N ARG A 114 -3.42 -13.54 19.40
CA ARG A 114 -2.90 -14.51 20.38
C ARG A 114 -3.69 -14.50 21.68
N ARG A 115 -4.11 -13.32 22.16
CA ARG A 115 -4.96 -13.20 23.36
C ARG A 115 -6.35 -13.81 23.14
N GLN A 116 -6.91 -13.71 21.93
CA GLN A 116 -8.17 -14.36 21.57
C GLN A 116 -8.02 -15.88 21.39
N SER A 117 -6.85 -16.35 20.95
CA SER A 117 -6.56 -17.78 20.74
C SER A 117 -6.40 -18.59 22.04
N HIS A 118 -6.26 -17.91 23.18
CA HIS A 118 -6.02 -18.54 24.49
C HIS A 118 -7.23 -18.50 25.44
N SER A 119 -8.46 -18.31 24.96
CA SER A 119 -9.67 -18.54 25.77
C SER A 119 -10.32 -19.89 25.42
N PRO A 120 -10.24 -20.93 26.28
CA PRO A 120 -10.92 -22.22 26.07
C PRO A 120 -12.44 -22.20 26.32
N LEU A 121 -13.07 -21.03 26.46
CA LEU A 121 -14.49 -20.92 26.79
C LEU A 121 -15.23 -20.25 25.64
N GLU A 122 -15.67 -21.07 24.68
CA GLU A 122 -17.03 -21.01 24.10
C GLU A 122 -17.16 -22.06 22.98
N ARG A 123 -17.30 -23.31 23.41
CA ARG A 123 -17.89 -24.36 22.58
C ARG A 123 -19.39 -24.39 22.87
N SER A 124 -20.17 -23.49 22.26
CA SER A 124 -21.63 -23.62 22.29
C SER A 124 -22.29 -23.11 21.00
N ARG A 125 -22.69 -24.11 20.21
CA ARG A 125 -23.99 -24.24 19.55
C ARG A 125 -24.30 -23.28 18.39
N ALA A 126 -24.39 -23.90 17.22
CA ALA A 126 -24.98 -23.35 16.01
C ALA A 126 -26.35 -22.72 16.26
N GLU A 127 -26.60 -21.55 15.67
CA GLU A 127 -27.84 -21.24 14.96
C GLU A 127 -27.67 -20.00 14.07
N SER A 128 -28.19 -20.14 12.85
CA SER A 128 -28.06 -19.26 11.71
C SER A 128 -28.74 -17.90 11.89
N GLY A 129 -28.11 -16.83 11.41
CA GLY A 129 -28.73 -15.52 11.27
C GLY A 129 -27.97 -14.67 10.27
N ASN A 130 -28.49 -14.59 9.05
CA ASN A 130 -28.01 -13.74 7.96
C ASN A 130 -28.03 -12.26 8.38
N VAL A 131 -26.86 -11.63 8.54
CA VAL A 131 -26.75 -10.18 8.76
C VAL A 131 -26.08 -9.54 7.54
N ASN A 132 -26.91 -9.16 6.57
CA ASN A 132 -26.53 -8.25 5.48
C ASN A 132 -26.31 -6.84 6.06
N GLN A 133 -25.07 -6.47 6.36
CA GLN A 133 -24.72 -5.08 6.64
C GLN A 133 -24.47 -4.34 5.32
N ILE A 134 -25.53 -3.83 4.70
CA ILE A 134 -25.43 -2.76 3.71
C ILE A 134 -26.25 -1.59 4.25
N ALA A 135 -25.55 -0.51 4.59
CA ALA A 135 -26.15 0.73 5.04
C ALA A 135 -26.99 1.36 3.91
N ILE A 136 -28.29 1.51 4.16
CA ILE A 136 -29.20 2.25 3.28
C ILE A 136 -28.96 3.75 3.52
N PHE A 137 -28.32 4.43 2.56
CA PHE A 137 -28.28 5.88 2.54
C PHE A 137 -29.64 6.43 2.11
N ARG A 138 -30.26 7.19 3.02
CA ARG A 138 -31.56 7.84 2.86
C ARG A 138 -31.38 9.14 2.06
N ALA A 139 -32.01 9.23 0.89
CA ALA A 139 -32.10 10.49 0.14
C ALA A 139 -33.10 11.46 0.81
N LYS A 140 -32.65 12.70 1.02
CA LYS A 140 -33.44 13.95 1.07
C LYS A 140 -32.95 14.74 -0.15
N SER A 141 -33.73 15.45 -0.96
CA SER A 141 -35.11 15.93 -0.95
C SER A 141 -35.60 16.01 -2.39
#